data_AF-M0JJC5-F1
#
_entry.id   AF-M0JJC5-F1
#
_cell.length_a   1.000
_cell.length_b   1.000
_cell.length_c   1.000
_cell.angle_alpha   90.00
_cell.angle_beta   90.00
_cell.angle_gamma   90.00
#
_symmetry.space_group_name_H-M   'P 1'
#
loop_
_entity.id
_entity.type
_entity.pdbx_description
1 polymer ?
#
loop_
_entity_poly.entity_id
_entity_poly.type
_entity_poly.pdbx_seq_one_letter_code
_entity_poly.pdbx_strand_id
1 'polypeptide(L)'
;MSLAAATRDAVRERPFLYDALRAGVVNYTAAARTLDIDGEEDAIATALRRFAEELPADSAHDSDARVSMQSGLGRVESTDAESAIVLQIGDTAFAEDAGSLTGVVAAGDLASAALAEVLGRLRATDVAVKAAAVTDNALVVVVSRRAGPDALRIVEATVQK
;
A
#
# COMPACT_ATOMS: atom_id res chain seq x y z
N MET A 1 -14.37 -8.40 27.61
CA MET A 1 -13.09 -8.46 26.85
C MET A 1 -11.99 -7.95 27.78
N SER A 2 -10.77 -8.49 27.74
CA SER A 2 -9.68 -7.98 28.57
C SER A 2 -9.08 -6.70 27.97
N LEU A 3 -8.46 -5.85 28.80
CA LEU A 3 -7.75 -4.64 28.32
C LEU A 3 -6.75 -4.99 27.21
N ALA A 4 -5.96 -6.03 27.42
CA ALA A 4 -4.96 -6.47 26.44
C ALA A 4 -5.58 -6.98 25.13
N ALA A 5 -6.79 -7.55 25.15
CA ALA A 5 -7.50 -7.91 23.92
C ALA A 5 -8.03 -6.66 23.21
N ALA A 6 -8.66 -5.73 23.93
CA ALA A 6 -9.12 -4.46 23.39
C ALA A 6 -7.99 -3.63 22.77
N THR A 7 -6.81 -3.58 23.42
CA THR A 7 -5.62 -2.90 22.87
C THR A 7 -5.16 -3.52 21.56
N ARG A 8 -5.14 -4.86 21.44
CA ARG A 8 -4.77 -5.53 20.19
C ARG A 8 -5.76 -5.22 19.06
N ASP A 9 -7.05 -5.23 19.37
CA ASP A 9 -8.09 -4.93 18.38
C ASP A 9 -7.99 -3.46 17.91
N ALA A 10 -7.78 -2.52 18.83
CA ALA A 10 -7.59 -1.11 18.48
C ALA A 10 -6.34 -0.86 17.61
N VAL A 11 -5.26 -1.62 17.81
CA VAL A 11 -4.07 -1.58 16.95
C VAL A 11 -4.38 -2.13 15.56
N ARG A 12 -5.13 -3.25 15.46
CA ARG A 12 -5.49 -3.86 14.16
C ARG A 12 -6.40 -2.96 13.32
N GLU A 13 -7.23 -2.14 13.95
CA GLU A 13 -8.02 -1.10 13.28
C GLU A 13 -7.17 0.07 12.76
N ARG A 14 -5.90 0.16 13.17
CA ARG A 14 -4.97 1.25 12.86
C ARG A 14 -3.68 0.70 12.23
N PRO A 15 -3.68 0.37 10.93
CA PRO A 15 -2.52 -0.22 10.25
C PRO A 15 -1.20 0.54 10.49
N PHE A 16 -1.23 1.88 10.49
CA PHE A 16 -0.04 2.69 10.74
C PHE A 16 0.59 2.42 12.12
N LEU A 17 -0.22 2.14 13.14
CA LEU A 17 0.25 1.83 14.50
C LEU A 17 0.75 0.39 14.55
N TYR A 18 0.06 -0.55 13.90
CA TYR A 18 0.53 -1.94 13.77
C TYR A 18 1.93 -1.98 13.13
N ASP A 19 2.12 -1.29 12.02
CA ASP A 19 3.40 -1.23 11.30
C ASP A 19 4.50 -0.56 12.15
N ALA A 20 4.17 0.53 12.85
CA ALA A 20 5.11 1.21 13.74
C ALA A 20 5.53 0.35 14.94
N LEU A 21 4.59 -0.42 15.53
CA LEU A 21 4.90 -1.36 16.61
C LEU A 21 5.80 -2.48 16.11
N ARG A 22 5.48 -3.05 14.94
CA ARG A 22 6.28 -4.08 14.28
C ARG A 22 7.71 -3.59 13.99
N ALA A 23 7.86 -2.33 13.60
CA ALA A 23 9.15 -1.69 13.36
C ALA A 23 9.91 -1.28 14.64
N GLY A 24 9.29 -1.38 15.82
CA GLY A 24 9.93 -1.03 17.09
C GLY A 24 10.18 0.47 17.29
N VAL A 25 9.45 1.35 16.59
CA VAL A 25 9.66 2.80 16.61
C VAL A 25 8.66 3.58 17.47
N VAL A 26 7.81 2.87 18.22
CA VAL A 26 6.69 3.47 18.97
C VAL A 26 7.10 3.89 20.39
N ASN A 27 6.71 5.11 20.78
CA ASN A 27 6.60 5.48 22.18
C ASN A 27 5.25 4.97 22.72
N TYR A 28 5.28 3.91 23.53
CA TYR A 28 4.07 3.21 23.99
C TYR A 28 3.13 4.10 24.82
N THR A 29 3.66 4.97 25.67
CA THR A 29 2.85 5.90 26.48
C THR A 29 2.17 6.93 25.59
N ALA A 30 2.86 7.46 24.59
CA ALA A 30 2.25 8.38 23.63
C ALA A 30 1.18 7.68 22.78
N ALA A 31 1.43 6.45 22.34
CA ALA A 31 0.45 5.66 21.59
C ALA A 31 -0.79 5.34 22.43
N ALA A 32 -0.62 4.97 23.70
CA ALA A 32 -1.73 4.66 24.61
C ALA A 32 -2.75 5.80 24.72
N ARG A 33 -2.30 7.06 24.78
CA ARG A 33 -3.17 8.26 24.84
C ARG A 33 -4.05 8.47 23.61
N THR A 34 -3.69 7.84 22.50
CA THR A 34 -4.45 7.93 21.24
C THR A 34 -5.48 6.81 21.09
N LEU A 35 -5.46 5.83 21.99
CA LEU A 35 -6.38 4.70 21.99
C LEU A 35 -7.57 5.02 22.90
N ASP A 36 -8.75 5.08 22.31
CA ASP A 36 -10.02 5.27 23.02
C ASP A 36 -10.47 3.93 23.64
N ILE A 37 -9.80 3.53 24.72
CA ILE A 37 -10.02 2.26 25.42
C ILE A 37 -10.19 2.53 26.92
N ASP A 38 -11.19 1.92 27.52
CA ASP A 38 -11.39 1.96 28.96
C ASP A 38 -10.23 1.29 29.72
N GLY A 39 -9.44 2.08 30.44
CA GLY A 39 -8.34 1.61 31.28
C GLY A 39 -7.32 2.69 31.62
N GLU A 40 -6.35 2.33 32.47
CA GLU A 40 -5.23 3.20 32.79
C GLU A 40 -4.23 3.24 31.63
N GLU A 41 -3.75 4.44 31.26
CA GLU A 41 -2.79 4.63 30.15
C GLU A 41 -1.55 3.74 30.28
N ASP A 42 -1.01 3.57 31.50
CA ASP A 42 0.17 2.74 31.75
C ASP A 42 -0.10 1.24 31.51
N ALA A 43 -1.32 0.79 31.83
CA ALA A 43 -1.75 -0.58 31.56
C ALA A 43 -1.90 -0.82 30.04
N ILE A 44 -2.41 0.17 29.30
CA ILE A 44 -2.51 0.13 27.84
C ILE A 44 -1.12 0.15 27.21
N ALA A 45 -0.21 1.03 27.66
CA ALA A 45 1.17 1.10 27.19
C ALA A 45 1.91 -0.23 27.42
N THR A 46 1.68 -0.87 28.57
CA THR A 46 2.22 -2.20 28.86
C THR A 46 1.66 -3.26 27.92
N ALA A 47 0.36 -3.22 27.61
CA ALA A 47 -0.26 -4.12 26.64
C ALA A 47 0.28 -3.92 25.22
N LEU A 48 0.52 -2.67 24.80
CA LEU A 48 1.12 -2.34 23.50
C LEU A 48 2.53 -2.92 23.38
N ARG A 49 3.37 -2.73 24.41
CA ARG A 49 4.73 -3.28 24.42
C ARG A 49 4.74 -4.80 24.28
N ARG A 50 3.90 -5.49 25.08
CA ARG A 50 3.78 -6.96 25.00
C ARG A 50 3.30 -7.42 23.63
N PHE A 51 2.33 -6.72 23.05
CA PHE A 51 1.86 -7.07 21.73
C PHE A 51 2.94 -6.85 20.66
N ALA A 52 3.72 -5.78 20.73
CA ALA A 52 4.83 -5.54 19.81
C ALA A 52 5.87 -6.68 19.84
N GLU A 53 6.16 -7.23 21.02
CA GLU A 53 7.06 -8.38 21.19
C GLU A 53 6.51 -9.68 20.55
N GLU A 54 5.20 -9.77 20.32
CA GLU A 54 4.53 -10.91 19.66
C GLU A 54 4.44 -10.75 18.13
N LEU A 55 4.70 -9.55 17.58
CA LEU A 55 4.53 -9.29 16.15
C LEU A 55 5.64 -9.94 15.32
N PRO A 56 5.32 -10.50 14.14
CA PRO A 56 6.33 -11.07 13.26
C PRO A 56 7.27 -9.97 12.76
N ALA A 57 8.56 -10.27 12.60
CA ALA A 57 9.51 -9.35 11.99
C ALA A 57 9.10 -8.99 10.56
N ASP A 58 9.51 -7.80 10.08
CA ASP A 58 9.22 -7.40 8.72
C ASP A 58 9.94 -8.30 7.71
N SER A 59 9.17 -8.95 6.85
CA SER A 59 9.72 -9.80 5.79
C SER A 59 9.95 -8.91 4.59
N ALA A 60 11.22 -8.66 4.25
CA ALA A 60 11.55 -8.00 3.00
C ALA A 60 10.95 -8.81 1.85
N HIS A 61 10.19 -8.14 0.98
CA HIS A 61 9.76 -8.74 -0.27
C HIS A 61 10.97 -8.82 -1.20
N ASP A 62 11.32 -10.03 -1.61
CA ASP A 62 12.35 -10.30 -2.61
C ASP A 62 11.64 -10.51 -3.95
N SER A 63 11.94 -9.67 -4.95
CA SER A 63 11.32 -9.74 -6.26
C SER A 63 12.24 -9.17 -7.33
N ASP A 64 12.39 -9.90 -8.43
CA ASP A 64 13.10 -9.47 -9.64
C ASP A 64 12.15 -8.77 -10.64
N ALA A 65 11.11 -8.10 -10.13
CA ALA A 65 10.05 -7.56 -10.98
C ALA A 65 10.57 -6.49 -11.94
N ARG A 66 10.15 -6.53 -13.20
CA ARG A 66 10.50 -5.51 -14.19
C ARG A 66 9.45 -4.41 -14.20
N VAL A 67 9.88 -3.18 -13.96
CA VAL A 67 8.99 -2.02 -13.97
C VAL A 67 9.05 -1.33 -15.33
N SER A 68 7.88 -0.94 -15.83
CA SER A 68 7.72 -0.17 -17.07
C SER A 68 6.69 0.94 -16.88
N MET A 69 6.82 2.00 -17.67
CA MET A 69 5.87 3.10 -17.68
C MET A 69 5.09 3.10 -18.99
N GLN A 70 3.76 3.16 -18.90
CA GLN A 70 2.83 3.31 -20.02
C GLN A 70 2.17 4.68 -19.94
N SER A 71 2.41 5.54 -20.92
CA SER A 71 1.85 6.90 -20.98
C SER A 71 0.67 6.97 -21.94
N GLY A 72 -0.16 8.01 -21.81
CA GLY A 72 -1.29 8.21 -22.71
C GLY A 72 -2.55 7.45 -22.30
N LEU A 73 -2.59 6.94 -21.06
CA LEU A 73 -3.72 6.16 -20.60
C LEU A 73 -4.97 7.03 -20.43
N GLY A 74 -6.13 6.47 -20.77
CA GLY A 74 -7.43 7.06 -20.50
C GLY A 74 -8.46 6.01 -20.11
N ARG A 75 -9.50 6.45 -19.42
CA ARG A 75 -10.64 5.59 -19.06
C ARG A 75 -11.49 5.33 -20.31
N VAL A 76 -11.83 4.07 -20.56
CA VAL A 76 -12.72 3.66 -21.66
C VAL A 76 -14.00 3.04 -21.12
N GLU A 77 -15.10 3.22 -21.83
CA GLU A 77 -16.44 2.71 -21.44
C GLU A 77 -16.76 1.35 -22.07
N SER A 78 -16.21 1.04 -23.24
CA SER A 78 -16.23 -0.32 -23.80
C SER A 78 -14.82 -0.86 -23.95
N THR A 79 -14.63 -2.12 -23.55
CA THR A 79 -13.46 -2.90 -23.90
C THR A 79 -13.65 -3.48 -25.30
N ASP A 80 -13.66 -2.61 -26.31
CA ASP A 80 -13.58 -3.09 -27.70
C ASP A 80 -12.21 -3.75 -27.89
N ALA A 81 -12.18 -4.92 -28.53
CA ALA A 81 -11.04 -5.83 -28.57
C ALA A 81 -9.75 -5.25 -29.22
N GLU A 82 -9.82 -4.08 -29.83
CA GLU A 82 -8.68 -3.41 -30.48
C GLU A 82 -7.87 -2.51 -29.54
N SER A 83 -8.41 -2.13 -28.37
CA SER A 83 -7.69 -1.26 -27.42
C SER A 83 -6.80 -2.08 -26.49
N ALA A 84 -5.51 -1.74 -26.40
CA ALA A 84 -4.59 -2.35 -25.44
C ALA A 84 -4.96 -1.91 -24.01
N ILE A 85 -5.70 -2.75 -23.30
CA ILE A 85 -6.12 -2.49 -21.92
C ILE A 85 -4.94 -2.75 -20.96
N VAL A 86 -4.54 -1.72 -20.23
CA VAL A 86 -3.45 -1.78 -19.24
C VAL A 86 -3.97 -2.18 -17.86
N LEU A 87 -5.19 -1.74 -17.52
CA LEU A 87 -5.82 -2.06 -16.24
C LEU A 87 -7.34 -2.12 -16.40
N GLN A 88 -7.95 -3.19 -15.89
CA GLN A 88 -9.40 -3.31 -15.79
C GLN A 88 -9.79 -3.78 -14.38
N ILE A 89 -10.74 -3.08 -13.77
CA ILE A 89 -11.30 -3.39 -12.45
C ILE A 89 -12.81 -3.23 -12.55
N GLY A 90 -13.54 -4.35 -12.51
CA GLY A 90 -14.98 -4.36 -12.80
C GLY A 90 -15.25 -3.73 -14.17
N ASP A 91 -16.16 -2.75 -14.18
CA ASP A 91 -16.56 -2.02 -15.39
C ASP A 91 -15.66 -0.82 -15.72
N THR A 92 -14.56 -0.62 -14.99
CA THR A 92 -13.60 0.46 -15.27
C THR A 92 -12.36 -0.08 -15.95
N ALA A 93 -12.10 0.36 -17.18
CA ALA A 93 -10.91 0.00 -17.94
C ALA A 93 -10.07 1.23 -18.30
N PHE A 94 -8.75 1.07 -18.33
CA PHE A 94 -7.78 2.05 -18.79
C PHE A 94 -7.02 1.50 -19.99
N ALA A 95 -7.12 2.19 -21.11
CA ALA A 95 -6.49 1.83 -22.37
C ALA A 95 -5.39 2.82 -22.75
N GLU A 96 -4.43 2.35 -23.54
CA GLU A 96 -3.45 3.21 -24.22
C GLU A 96 -4.12 4.18 -25.19
N ASP A 97 -3.46 5.31 -25.45
CA ASP A 97 -3.89 6.39 -26.35
C ASP A 97 -5.29 6.98 -26.11
N ALA A 98 -5.91 6.67 -24.97
CA ALA A 98 -7.25 7.14 -24.61
C ALA A 98 -7.22 8.39 -23.71
N GLY A 99 -6.04 8.91 -23.32
CA GLY A 99 -5.99 10.07 -22.42
C GLY A 99 -4.60 10.58 -22.03
N SER A 100 -4.52 11.13 -20.82
CA SER A 100 -3.33 11.80 -20.29
C SER A 100 -2.88 11.25 -18.93
N LEU A 101 -3.25 10.02 -18.61
CA LEU A 101 -2.77 9.33 -17.41
C LEU A 101 -1.50 8.54 -17.75
N THR A 102 -0.83 8.10 -16.69
CA THR A 102 0.35 7.25 -16.77
C THR A 102 0.12 6.03 -15.89
N GLY A 103 0.31 4.84 -16.47
CA GLY A 103 0.39 3.58 -15.74
C GLY A 103 1.84 3.24 -15.45
N VAL A 104 2.12 2.79 -14.24
CA VAL A 104 3.39 2.14 -13.89
C VAL A 104 3.07 0.67 -13.63
N VAL A 105 3.66 -0.21 -14.43
CA VAL A 105 3.40 -1.65 -14.45
C VAL A 105 4.67 -2.36 -14.02
N ALA A 106 4.60 -3.10 -12.91
CA ALA A 106 5.63 -4.02 -12.48
C ALA A 106 5.19 -5.45 -12.82
N ALA A 107 6.00 -6.18 -13.60
CA ALA A 107 5.74 -7.57 -13.97
C ALA A 107 6.72 -8.50 -13.25
N GLY A 108 6.20 -9.49 -12.53
CA GLY A 108 6.97 -10.41 -11.69
C GLY A 108 6.10 -11.03 -10.61
N ASP A 109 6.68 -11.96 -9.84
CA ASP A 109 6.03 -12.55 -8.66
C ASP A 109 5.88 -11.48 -7.58
N LEU A 110 4.64 -11.01 -7.39
CA LEU A 110 4.32 -9.86 -6.54
C LEU A 110 3.17 -10.19 -5.60
N ALA A 111 3.42 -10.01 -4.31
CA ALA A 111 2.39 -10.17 -3.28
C ALA A 111 1.56 -8.89 -3.15
N SER A 112 0.33 -9.03 -2.61
CA SER A 112 -0.51 -7.87 -2.28
C SER A 112 0.13 -6.90 -1.28
N ALA A 113 1.06 -7.39 -0.44
CA ALA A 113 1.87 -6.57 0.45
C ALA A 113 2.76 -5.56 -0.31
N ALA A 114 3.27 -5.91 -1.50
CA ALA A 114 4.03 -4.99 -2.33
C ALA A 114 3.16 -3.81 -2.80
N LEU A 115 1.89 -4.07 -3.16
CA LEU A 115 0.95 -3.00 -3.48
C LEU A 115 0.66 -2.11 -2.28
N ALA A 116 0.51 -2.68 -1.08
CA ALA A 116 0.32 -1.90 0.13
C ALA A 116 1.52 -0.96 0.41
N GLU A 117 2.76 -1.45 0.25
CA GLU A 117 3.98 -0.64 0.40
C GLU A 117 4.02 0.48 -0.67
N VAL A 118 3.77 0.16 -1.94
CA VAL A 118 3.71 1.14 -3.03
C VAL A 118 2.69 2.24 -2.74
N LEU A 119 1.44 1.88 -2.40
CA LEU A 119 0.40 2.85 -2.10
C LEU A 119 0.73 3.71 -0.88
N GLY A 120 1.33 3.10 0.15
CA GLY A 120 1.80 3.80 1.34
C GLY A 120 2.85 4.85 1.02
N ARG A 121 3.85 4.50 0.20
CA ARG A 121 4.93 5.40 -0.23
C ARG A 121 4.42 6.51 -1.15
N LEU A 122 3.55 6.19 -2.11
CA LEU A 122 2.94 7.18 -3.00
C LEU A 122 2.15 8.24 -2.21
N ARG A 123 1.36 7.80 -1.22
CA ARG A 123 0.63 8.71 -0.32
C ARG A 123 1.60 9.59 0.48
N ALA A 124 2.69 9.03 0.99
CA ALA A 124 3.68 9.78 1.76
C ALA A 124 4.40 10.87 0.93
N THR A 125 4.41 10.72 -0.40
CA THR A 125 4.97 11.70 -1.35
C THR A 125 3.92 12.54 -2.08
N ASP A 126 2.67 12.55 -1.60
CA ASP A 126 1.55 13.31 -2.20
C ASP A 126 1.25 12.96 -3.67
N VAL A 127 1.45 11.69 -4.04
CA VAL A 127 1.09 11.17 -5.37
C VAL A 127 -0.29 10.53 -5.33
N ALA A 128 -1.27 11.23 -5.92
CA ALA A 128 -2.64 10.73 -6.03
C ALA A 128 -2.76 9.57 -7.03
N VAL A 129 -3.19 8.41 -6.54
CA VAL A 129 -3.46 7.21 -7.35
C VAL A 129 -4.90 7.23 -7.85
N LYS A 130 -5.10 7.04 -9.16
CA LYS A 130 -6.41 6.96 -9.82
C LYS A 130 -6.99 5.55 -9.80
N ALA A 131 -6.14 4.56 -10.01
CA ALA A 131 -6.49 3.15 -9.94
C ALA A 131 -5.22 2.35 -9.63
N ALA A 132 -5.40 1.21 -8.98
CA ALA A 132 -4.31 0.27 -8.74
C ALA A 132 -4.83 -1.15 -8.65
N ALA A 133 -3.99 -2.11 -9.05
CA ALA A 133 -4.27 -3.53 -8.88
C ALA A 133 -2.97 -4.31 -8.72
N VAL A 134 -3.12 -5.50 -8.16
CA VAL A 134 -2.05 -6.48 -8.06
C VAL A 134 -2.64 -7.86 -8.29
N THR A 135 -1.88 -8.68 -8.97
CA THR A 135 -2.07 -10.12 -9.18
C THR A 135 -0.79 -10.80 -8.75
N ASP A 136 -0.77 -12.13 -8.78
CA ASP A 136 0.44 -12.94 -8.58
C ASP A 136 1.57 -12.61 -9.57
N ASN A 137 1.27 -12.03 -10.74
CA ASN A 137 2.26 -11.81 -11.80
C ASN A 137 2.51 -10.34 -12.16
N ALA A 138 1.70 -9.42 -11.63
CA ALA A 138 1.81 -8.01 -11.98
C ALA A 138 1.18 -7.08 -10.95
N LEU A 139 1.76 -5.88 -10.81
CA LEU A 139 1.21 -4.73 -10.10
C LEU A 139 1.09 -3.57 -11.07
N VAL A 140 -0.04 -2.85 -11.01
CA VAL A 140 -0.25 -1.63 -11.78
C VAL A 140 -0.73 -0.51 -10.88
N VAL A 141 -0.17 0.69 -11.05
CA VAL A 141 -0.71 1.94 -10.51
C VAL A 141 -0.92 2.95 -11.63
N VAL A 142 -2.07 3.61 -11.66
CA VAL A 142 -2.41 4.67 -12.62
C VAL A 142 -2.41 6.01 -11.90
N VAL A 143 -1.64 6.96 -12.42
CA VAL A 143 -1.44 8.30 -11.85
C VAL A 143 -1.61 9.37 -12.92
N SER A 144 -1.58 10.65 -12.53
CA SER A 144 -1.51 11.74 -13.50
C SER A 144 -0.18 11.72 -14.28
N ARG A 145 -0.17 12.23 -15.52
CA ARG A 145 1.07 12.35 -16.32
C ARG A 145 2.22 13.01 -15.57
N ARG A 146 1.92 14.07 -14.80
CA ARG A 146 2.94 14.82 -14.04
C ARG A 146 3.58 13.97 -12.93
N ALA A 147 2.81 13.07 -12.32
CA ALA A 147 3.28 12.22 -11.24
C ALA A 147 3.97 10.92 -11.72
N GLY A 148 3.93 10.63 -13.04
CA GLY A 148 4.49 9.42 -13.63
C GLY A 148 5.93 9.12 -13.22
N PRO A 149 6.89 10.07 -13.36
CA PRO A 149 8.27 9.83 -12.98
C PRO A 149 8.48 9.51 -11.49
N ASP A 150 7.73 10.16 -10.59
CA ASP A 150 7.84 9.92 -9.15
C ASP A 150 7.23 8.56 -8.79
N ALA A 151 6.09 8.22 -9.41
CA ALA A 151 5.47 6.92 -9.25
C ALA A 151 6.38 5.77 -9.72
N LEU A 152 7.05 5.93 -10.87
CA LEU A 152 7.99 4.93 -11.40
C LEU A 152 9.09 4.64 -10.39
N ARG A 153 9.78 5.67 -9.90
CA ARG A 153 10.90 5.51 -8.95
C ARG A 153 10.47 4.85 -7.65
N ILE A 154 9.26 5.16 -7.17
CA ILE A 154 8.72 4.55 -5.95
C ILE A 154 8.42 3.07 -6.16
N VAL A 155 7.83 2.70 -7.30
CA VAL A 155 7.54 1.30 -7.63
C VAL A 155 8.84 0.52 -7.78
N GLU A 156 9.81 1.01 -8.57
CA GLU A 156 11.14 0.41 -8.73
C GLU A 156 11.82 0.19 -7.37
N ALA A 157 11.90 1.22 -6.53
CA ALA A 157 12.52 1.12 -5.21
C ALA A 157 11.77 0.21 -4.22
N THR A 158 10.57 -0.28 -4.57
CA THR A 158 9.78 -1.18 -3.74
C THR A 158 9.91 -2.63 -4.21
N VAL A 159 9.94 -2.85 -5.52
CA VAL A 159 9.81 -4.18 -6.13
C VAL A 159 11.08 -4.69 -6.83
N GLN A 160 12.17 -3.91 -6.85
CA GLN A 160 13.46 -4.28 -7.44
C GLN A 160 14.60 -4.23 -6.40
N LYS A 161 14.36 -4.76 -5.21
CA LYS A 161 15.30 -4.67 -4.08
C LYS A 161 16.48 -5.62 -4.24
#